data_AF-A0A926KWN0-F1
#
_entry.id   AF-A0A926KWN0-F1
#
_cell.length_a   1.000
_cell.length_b   1.000
_cell.length_c   1.000
_cell.angle_alpha   90.00
_cell.angle_beta   90.00
_cell.angle_gamma   90.00
#
_symmetry.space_group_name_H-M   'P 1'
#
loop_
_entity.id
_entity.type
_entity.pdbx_description
1 polymer ?
#
loop_
_entity_poly.entity_id
_entity_poly.type
_entity_poly.pdbx_seq_one_letter_code
_entity_poly.pdbx_strand_id
1 'polypeptide(L)'
;MTKKPWSTQELDKLIRLSAECPPVVIARELSRPVTSVRKKMREIGVSYVTGEQWKKRQIQYLISDEGVSYKNNLKQSSQKTEFDSPVLDEFWTTLVKMARVAKKRGKRVDVLSFIDTYRKIRIGG
;
A
#
# COMPACT_ATOMS: atom_id res chain seq x y z
N MET A 1 -14.07 -7.40 31.28
CA MET A 1 -14.01 -6.41 30.19
C MET A 1 -15.31 -5.63 30.14
N THR A 2 -15.33 -4.41 30.68
CA THR A 2 -16.51 -3.55 30.70
C THR A 2 -16.79 -3.04 29.28
N LYS A 3 -18.00 -3.29 28.77
CA LYS A 3 -18.42 -2.83 27.45
C LYS A 3 -18.60 -1.31 27.53
N LYS A 4 -17.69 -0.53 26.95
CA LYS A 4 -17.86 0.93 26.89
C LYS A 4 -19.17 1.25 26.16
N PRO A 5 -20.14 1.92 26.80
CA PRO A 5 -21.43 2.24 26.17
C PRO A 5 -21.21 3.13 24.95
N TRP A 6 -22.10 3.05 23.98
CA TRP A 6 -22.07 3.91 22.79
C TRP A 6 -22.62 5.29 23.17
N SER A 7 -21.83 6.32 22.96
CA SER A 7 -22.28 7.70 23.10
C SER A 7 -23.15 8.09 21.90
N THR A 8 -24.12 8.97 22.11
CA THR A 8 -24.96 9.54 21.05
C THR A 8 -24.12 10.18 19.94
N GLN A 9 -23.01 10.85 20.31
CA GLN A 9 -22.08 11.44 19.35
C GLN A 9 -21.37 10.39 18.48
N GLU A 10 -21.04 9.22 19.05
CA GLU A 10 -20.41 8.12 18.31
C GLU A 10 -21.42 7.47 17.34
N LEU A 11 -22.69 7.40 17.74
CA LEU A 11 -23.77 6.88 16.89
C LEU A 11 -24.03 7.81 15.71
N ASP A 12 -24.13 9.12 15.93
CA ASP A 12 -24.31 10.09 14.86
C ASP A 12 -23.15 10.06 13.86
N LYS A 13 -21.91 10.00 14.35
CA LYS A 13 -20.73 9.82 13.48
C LYS A 13 -20.78 8.51 12.70
N LEU A 14 -21.18 7.41 13.35
CA LEU A 14 -21.28 6.10 12.71
C LEU A 14 -22.29 6.09 11.56
N ILE A 15 -23.45 6.74 11.74
CA ILE A 15 -24.50 6.84 10.71
C ILE A 15 -24.04 7.71 9.54
N ARG A 16 -23.35 8.83 9.81
CA ARG A 16 -22.82 9.68 8.74
C ARG A 16 -21.74 8.96 7.93
N LEU A 17 -20.79 8.32 8.61
CA LEU A 17 -19.66 7.67 7.96
C LEU A 17 -20.03 6.36 7.26
N SER A 18 -21.11 5.68 7.65
CA SER A 18 -21.51 4.41 7.02
C SER A 18 -21.89 4.56 5.54
N ALA A 19 -22.41 5.72 5.14
CA ALA A 19 -22.73 6.03 3.74
C ALA A 19 -21.48 6.20 2.87
N GLU A 20 -20.34 6.53 3.46
CA GLU A 20 -19.13 6.92 2.73
C GLU A 20 -17.99 5.91 2.85
N CYS A 21 -17.88 5.27 4.02
CA CYS A 21 -16.69 4.54 4.45
C CYS A 21 -17.02 3.10 4.89
N PRO A 22 -16.06 2.17 4.74
CA PRO A 22 -16.22 0.80 5.20
C PRO A 22 -16.00 0.70 6.72
N PRO A 23 -16.49 -0.37 7.38
CA PRO A 23 -16.43 -0.53 8.83
C PRO A 23 -15.03 -0.46 9.44
N VAL A 24 -13.99 -0.81 8.66
CA VAL A 24 -12.58 -0.78 9.11
C VAL A 24 -12.09 0.66 9.31
N VAL A 25 -12.51 1.58 8.44
CA VAL A 25 -12.13 3.00 8.52
C VAL A 25 -12.89 3.67 9.66
N ILE A 26 -14.19 3.40 9.75
CA ILE A 26 -15.05 3.91 10.82
C ILE A 26 -14.55 3.48 12.20
N ALA A 27 -14.05 2.25 12.32
CA ALA A 27 -13.44 1.74 13.55
C ALA A 27 -12.20 2.52 13.97
N ARG A 28 -11.34 2.92 13.02
CA ARG A 28 -10.18 3.77 13.30
C ARG A 28 -10.62 5.15 13.78
N GLU A 29 -11.60 5.75 13.09
CA GLU A 29 -12.12 7.08 13.42
C GLU A 29 -12.76 7.14 14.82
N LEU A 30 -13.52 6.11 15.17
CA LEU A 30 -14.17 6.00 16.48
C LEU A 30 -13.27 5.40 17.57
N SER A 31 -12.02 5.06 17.24
CA SER A 31 -11.08 4.36 18.14
C SER A 31 -11.70 3.14 18.84
N ARG A 32 -12.53 2.39 18.10
CA ARG A 32 -13.26 1.20 18.58
C ARG A 32 -12.93 -0.01 17.73
N PRO A 33 -12.99 -1.23 18.29
CA PRO A 33 -12.71 -2.43 17.52
C PRO A 33 -13.74 -2.65 16.41
N VAL A 34 -13.28 -3.09 15.24
CA VAL A 34 -14.09 -3.31 14.03
C VAL A 34 -15.28 -4.25 14.31
N THR A 35 -15.08 -5.26 15.15
CA THR A 35 -16.12 -6.22 15.56
C THR A 35 -17.28 -5.53 16.29
N SER A 36 -16.98 -4.58 17.17
CA SER A 36 -18.00 -3.78 17.88
C SER A 36 -18.75 -2.86 16.93
N VAL A 37 -18.05 -2.23 15.98
CA VAL A 37 -18.67 -1.36 14.96
C VAL A 37 -19.62 -2.16 14.06
N ARG A 38 -19.17 -3.31 13.54
CA ARG A 38 -20.02 -4.21 12.73
C ARG A 38 -21.22 -4.72 13.49
N LYS A 39 -21.05 -5.08 14.76
CA LYS A 39 -22.17 -5.48 15.62
C LYS A 39 -23.16 -4.33 15.76
N LYS A 40 -22.69 -3.13 16.07
CA LYS A 40 -23.57 -1.97 16.26
C LYS A 40 -24.29 -1.56 14.97
N MET A 41 -23.62 -1.60 13.83
CA MET A 41 -24.23 -1.35 12.52
C MET A 41 -25.37 -2.34 12.22
N ARG A 42 -25.18 -3.62 12.53
CA ARG A 42 -26.24 -4.63 12.39
C ARG A 42 -27.42 -4.39 13.34
N GLU A 43 -27.15 -3.97 14.58
CA GLU A 43 -28.21 -3.64 15.56
C GLU A 43 -29.06 -2.46 15.12
N ILE A 44 -28.47 -1.45 14.47
CA ILE A 44 -29.18 -0.24 14.00
C ILE A 44 -29.79 -0.47 12.59
N GLY A 45 -29.38 -1.53 11.88
CA GLY A 45 -29.86 -1.84 10.53
C GLY A 45 -29.24 -0.95 9.45
N VAL A 46 -28.06 -0.41 9.68
CA VAL A 46 -27.40 0.52 8.76
C VAL A 46 -26.54 -0.24 7.75
N SER A 47 -26.79 -0.03 6.47
CA SER A 47 -25.94 -0.53 5.39
C SER A 47 -24.64 0.28 5.32
N TYR A 48 -23.55 -0.37 4.92
CA TYR A 48 -22.24 0.26 4.82
C TYR A 48 -21.60 -0.02 3.47
N VAL A 49 -20.73 0.90 3.03
CA VAL A 49 -19.97 0.75 1.79
C VAL A 49 -19.01 -0.43 1.91
N THR A 50 -18.97 -1.26 0.88
CA THR A 50 -18.03 -2.37 0.82
C THR A 50 -16.60 -1.87 0.64
N GLY A 51 -15.62 -2.62 1.14
CA GLY A 51 -14.20 -2.22 1.03
C GLY A 51 -13.74 -2.04 -0.42
N GLU A 52 -14.34 -2.78 -1.36
CA GLU A 52 -14.01 -2.67 -2.78
C GLU A 52 -14.58 -1.40 -3.42
N GLN A 53 -15.86 -1.08 -3.16
CA GLN A 53 -16.47 0.17 -3.62
C GLN A 53 -15.74 1.40 -3.06
N TRP A 54 -15.31 1.32 -1.80
CA TRP A 54 -14.53 2.39 -1.17
C TRP A 54 -13.17 2.57 -1.84
N LYS A 55 -12.44 1.48 -2.13
CA LYS A 55 -11.17 1.54 -2.88
C LYS A 55 -11.35 2.15 -4.26
N LYS A 56 -12.38 1.73 -5.01
CA LYS A 56 -12.70 2.29 -6.33
C LYS A 56 -12.96 3.79 -6.24
N ARG A 57 -13.71 4.25 -5.23
CA ARG A 57 -13.97 5.67 -4.97
C ARG A 57 -12.70 6.45 -4.63
N GLN A 58 -11.80 5.89 -3.82
CA GLN A 58 -10.52 6.51 -3.48
C GLN A 58 -9.60 6.62 -4.71
N ILE A 59 -9.52 5.58 -5.54
CA ILE A 59 -8.75 5.59 -6.79
C ILE A 59 -9.32 6.65 -7.73
N GLN A 60 -10.65 6.71 -7.88
CA GLN A 60 -11.30 7.73 -8.70
C GLN A 60 -10.98 9.15 -8.19
N TYR A 61 -11.03 9.36 -6.87
CA TYR A 61 -10.66 10.65 -6.27
C TYR A 61 -9.20 11.02 -6.57
N LEU A 62 -8.27 10.07 -6.46
CA LEU A 62 -6.85 10.29 -6.78
C LEU A 62 -6.60 10.59 -8.25
N ILE A 63 -7.37 9.99 -9.17
CA ILE A 63 -7.28 10.27 -10.62
C ILE A 63 -7.87 11.64 -10.94
N SER A 64 -8.95 12.03 -10.27
CA SER A 64 -9.57 13.34 -10.45
C SER A 64 -8.77 14.49 -9.82
N ASP A 65 -7.97 14.19 -8.80
CA ASP A 65 -7.10 15.14 -8.09
C ASP A 65 -5.65 15.12 -8.63
N GLU A 66 -5.46 14.90 -9.95
CA GLU A 66 -4.16 15.08 -10.61
C GLU A 66 -3.67 16.53 -10.45
N GLY A 67 -3.05 16.79 -9.30
CA GLY A 67 -2.57 18.10 -8.89
C GLY A 67 -1.77 18.07 -7.60
N VAL A 68 -2.24 17.45 -6.51
CA VAL A 68 -1.56 17.64 -5.21
C VAL A 68 -1.65 16.42 -4.28
N SER A 69 -0.51 16.02 -3.70
CA SER A 69 -0.44 15.42 -2.34
C SER A 69 -0.52 13.89 -2.10
N TYR A 70 -0.33 12.99 -3.08
CA TYR A 70 -0.09 11.57 -2.71
C TYR A 70 1.39 11.23 -2.47
N LYS A 71 2.34 12.10 -2.84
CA LYS A 71 3.79 11.90 -2.59
C LYS A 71 4.23 12.17 -1.15
N ASN A 72 3.40 12.82 -0.33
CA ASN A 72 3.78 13.22 1.03
C ASN A 72 3.51 12.15 2.09
N ASN A 73 2.48 11.31 1.94
CA ASN A 73 2.10 10.33 2.96
C ASN A 73 2.78 8.95 2.82
N LEU A 74 3.34 8.62 1.65
CA LEU A 74 4.18 7.41 1.53
C LEU A 74 5.60 7.63 2.08
N LYS A 75 5.96 8.88 2.38
CA LYS A 75 7.28 9.27 2.91
C LYS A 75 7.41 9.17 4.43
N GLN A 76 6.33 9.05 5.20
CA GLN A 76 6.42 9.03 6.67
C GLN A 76 6.68 7.64 7.28
N SER A 77 6.46 6.53 6.56
CA SER A 77 6.86 5.19 7.01
C SER A 77 8.27 4.77 6.55
N SER A 78 8.89 5.53 5.65
CA SER A 78 10.28 5.32 5.25
C SER A 78 11.18 6.23 6.08
N GLN A 79 11.29 5.96 7.38
CA GLN A 79 12.44 6.44 8.13
C GLN A 79 13.70 5.84 7.50
N LYS A 80 14.51 6.71 6.89
CA LYS A 80 15.95 6.60 6.63
C LYS A 80 16.50 5.17 6.49
N THR A 81 16.60 4.68 5.27
CA THR A 81 17.77 3.89 4.88
C THR A 81 18.42 4.58 3.69
N GLU A 82 19.31 5.48 4.05
CA GLU A 82 20.46 5.94 3.28
C GLU A 82 21.37 4.73 3.03
N PHE A 83 20.88 3.76 2.26
CA PHE A 83 21.64 2.59 1.83
C PHE A 83 21.65 2.63 0.30
N ASP A 84 22.44 3.57 -0.23
CA ASP A 84 23.12 3.33 -1.50
C ASP A 84 23.96 2.06 -1.28
N SER A 85 23.35 0.91 -1.51
CA SER A 85 24.04 -0.37 -1.44
C SER A 85 25.02 -0.37 -2.61
N PRO A 86 26.34 -0.25 -2.38
CA PRO A 86 27.32 -0.24 -3.47
C PRO A 86 27.21 -1.50 -4.34
N VAL A 87 26.63 -2.57 -3.79
CA VAL A 87 26.33 -3.83 -4.47
C VAL A 87 25.27 -3.67 -5.58
N LEU A 88 24.25 -2.82 -5.39
CA LEU A 88 23.21 -2.57 -6.39
C LEU A 88 23.74 -1.71 -7.54
N ASP A 89 24.58 -0.73 -7.26
CA ASP A 89 25.23 0.09 -8.28
C ASP A 89 26.23 -0.72 -9.12
N GLU A 90 27.04 -1.58 -8.48
CA GLU A 90 27.92 -2.51 -9.19
C GLU A 90 27.13 -3.51 -10.05
N PHE A 91 25.97 -3.96 -9.57
CA PHE A 91 25.11 -4.88 -10.32
C PHE A 91 24.56 -4.23 -11.60
N TRP A 92 23.93 -3.06 -11.49
CA TRP A 92 23.34 -2.38 -12.64
C TRP A 92 24.39 -1.92 -13.65
N THR A 93 25.54 -1.44 -13.17
CA THR A 93 26.66 -1.08 -14.06
C THR A 93 27.22 -2.28 -14.81
N THR A 94 27.35 -3.43 -14.15
CA THR A 94 27.80 -4.69 -14.79
C THR A 94 26.80 -5.19 -15.82
N LEU A 95 25.50 -5.16 -15.49
CA LEU A 95 24.42 -5.53 -16.40
C LEU A 95 24.43 -4.65 -17.66
N VAL A 96 24.56 -3.33 -17.49
CA VAL A 96 24.60 -2.37 -18.60
C VAL A 96 25.85 -2.60 -19.48
N LYS A 97 27.02 -2.87 -18.88
CA LYS A 97 28.24 -3.20 -19.62
C LYS A 97 28.08 -4.48 -20.45
N MET A 98 27.53 -5.54 -19.87
CA MET A 98 27.30 -6.81 -20.58
C MET A 98 26.24 -6.68 -21.68
N ALA A 99 25.15 -5.96 -21.43
CA ALA A 99 24.12 -5.71 -22.42
C ALA A 99 24.70 -4.99 -23.66
N ARG A 100 25.62 -4.03 -23.47
CA ARG A 100 26.33 -3.36 -24.58
C ARG A 100 27.21 -4.34 -25.37
N VAL A 101 27.97 -5.21 -24.69
CA VAL A 101 28.83 -6.21 -25.35
C VAL A 101 28.00 -7.24 -26.12
N ALA A 102 26.92 -7.74 -25.53
CA ALA A 102 26.01 -8.68 -26.18
C ALA A 102 25.35 -8.06 -27.41
N LYS A 103 24.89 -6.80 -27.30
CA LYS A 103 24.34 -6.04 -28.43
C LYS A 103 25.34 -5.91 -29.58
N LYS A 104 26.62 -5.64 -29.28
CA LYS A 104 27.71 -5.59 -30.28
C LYS A 104 27.95 -6.95 -30.95
N ARG A 105 27.64 -8.05 -30.28
CA ARG A 105 27.76 -9.43 -30.80
C ARG A 105 26.44 -9.97 -31.37
N GLY A 106 25.41 -9.12 -31.55
CA GLY A 106 24.10 -9.52 -32.06
C GLY A 106 23.28 -10.41 -31.13
N LYS A 107 23.66 -10.52 -29.85
CA LYS A 107 22.97 -11.33 -28.83
C LYS A 107 22.20 -10.44 -27.86
N ARG A 108 21.12 -10.97 -27.27
CA ARG A 108 20.33 -10.29 -26.23
C ARG A 108 20.67 -10.89 -24.87
N VAL A 109 20.73 -10.05 -23.84
CA VAL A 109 20.89 -10.47 -22.44
C VAL A 109 19.53 -10.40 -21.79
N ASP A 110 19.06 -11.52 -21.26
CA ASP A 110 17.87 -11.57 -20.42
C ASP A 110 18.24 -11.20 -18.99
N VAL A 111 17.49 -10.25 -18.42
CA VAL A 111 17.74 -9.68 -17.09
C VAL A 111 17.54 -10.74 -16.01
N LEU A 112 16.54 -11.61 -16.15
CA LEU A 112 16.25 -12.65 -15.15
C LEU A 112 17.34 -13.72 -15.13
N SER A 113 17.70 -14.24 -16.30
CA SER A 113 18.81 -15.19 -16.45
C SER A 113 20.15 -14.61 -15.94
N PHE A 114 20.38 -13.32 -16.15
CA PHE A 114 21.57 -12.63 -15.63
C PHE A 114 21.54 -12.48 -14.11
N ILE A 115 20.40 -12.11 -13.51
CA ILE A 115 20.26 -12.03 -12.04
C ILE A 115 20.55 -13.39 -11.41
N ASP A 116 20.01 -14.47 -11.95
CA ASP A 116 20.23 -15.82 -11.44
C ASP A 116 21.71 -16.23 -11.54
N THR A 117 22.34 -15.94 -12.67
CA THR A 117 23.77 -16.22 -12.88
C THR A 117 24.65 -15.35 -11.97
N TYR A 118 24.31 -14.07 -11.83
CA TYR A 118 25.03 -13.11 -11.00
C TYR A 118 24.93 -13.47 -9.52
N ARG A 119 23.73 -13.88 -9.05
CA ARG A 119 23.52 -14.40 -7.71
C ARG A 119 24.32 -15.70 -7.50
N LYS A 120 24.31 -16.63 -8.46
CA LYS A 120 25.03 -17.91 -8.38
C LYS A 120 26.56 -17.74 -8.30
N ILE A 121 27.13 -16.77 -9.00
CA ILE A 121 28.57 -16.51 -9.01
C ILE A 121 29.01 -15.69 -7.80
N ARG A 122 28.21 -14.68 -7.38
CA ARG A 122 28.64 -13.69 -6.38
C ARG A 122 28.21 -14.02 -4.94
N ILE A 123 27.07 -14.69 -4.75
CA ILE A 123 26.55 -15.03 -3.42
C ILE A 123 26.98 -16.45 -2.99
N GLY A 124 27.56 -17.24 -3.91
CA GLY A 124 27.88 -18.65 -3.67
C GLY A 124 26.62 -19.51 -3.68
N GLY A 125 26.68 -20.65 -4.36
CA GLY A 125 25.66 -21.69 -4.25
C GLY A 125 25.78 -22.45 -2.94
#